data_AF-A0A536D3E6-F1
#
_entry.id   AF-A0A536D3E6-F1
#
_cell.length_a   1.000
_cell.length_b   1.000
_cell.length_c   1.000
_cell.angle_alpha   90.00
_cell.angle_beta   90.00
_cell.angle_gamma   90.00
#
_symmetry.space_group_name_H-M   'P 1'
#
loop_
_entity.id
_entity.type
_entity.pdbx_description
1 polymer ?
#
loop_
_entity_poly.entity_id
_entity_poly.type
_entity_poly.pdbx_seq_one_letter_code
_entity_poly.pdbx_strand_id
1 'polypeptide(L)'
;LLDRGVGHTYIRPATPRLNGKVERSHRIDDDEFYRMLAGVVIDDAQLFNTKLKEWEHFYNFERPHGSLNGLTPYERLRELTRVSV
;
A
#
# COMPACT_ATOMS: atom_id res chain seq x y z
N LEU A 1 15.74 -11.94 9.10
CA LEU A 1 15.57 -11.07 7.91
C LEU A 1 16.74 -11.19 6.94
N LEU A 2 17.99 -11.24 7.43
CA LEU A 2 19.18 -11.48 6.58
C LEU A 2 19.18 -12.86 5.90
N ASP A 3 18.62 -13.90 6.53
CA ASP A 3 18.66 -15.28 6.01
C ASP A 3 17.67 -15.60 4.88
N ARG A 4 16.89 -14.62 4.41
CA ARG A 4 15.95 -14.80 3.28
C ARG A 4 16.47 -14.24 1.95
N GLY A 5 17.73 -13.82 1.90
CA GLY A 5 18.32 -13.21 0.70
C GLY A 5 17.79 -11.81 0.38
N VAL A 6 17.12 -11.14 1.33
CA VAL A 6 16.62 -9.77 1.16
C VAL A 6 17.63 -8.78 1.76
N GLY A 7 18.28 -8.00 0.89
CA GLY A 7 19.19 -6.95 1.30
C GLY A 7 18.46 -5.73 1.86
N HIS A 8 18.84 -5.28 3.06
CA HIS A 8 18.31 -4.03 3.63
C HIS A 8 19.09 -2.83 3.08
N THR A 9 18.40 -1.89 2.44
CA THR A 9 18.99 -0.66 1.91
C THR A 9 18.49 0.54 2.69
N TYR A 10 19.41 1.33 3.24
CA TYR A 10 19.09 2.57 3.94
C TYR A 10 18.93 3.74 2.96
N ILE A 11 17.99 4.64 3.26
CA ILE A 11 17.91 5.93 2.57
C ILE A 11 19.08 6.82 2.98
N ARG A 12 19.56 7.66 2.04
CA ARG A 12 20.62 8.63 2.36
C ARG A 12 20.10 9.68 3.36
N PRO A 13 20.91 10.07 4.37
CA PRO A 13 20.55 11.16 5.28
C PRO A 13 20.14 12.43 4.53
N ALA A 14 19.22 13.19 5.13
CA ALA A 14 18.73 14.48 4.62
C ALA A 14 18.21 14.46 3.16
N THR A 15 17.68 13.32 2.69
CA THR A 15 17.15 13.19 1.31
C THR A 15 15.65 12.86 1.28
N PRO A 16 14.76 13.78 1.71
CA PRO A 16 13.32 13.51 1.86
C PRO A 16 12.63 13.15 0.53
N ARG A 17 13.12 13.67 -0.60
CA ARG A 17 12.62 13.34 -1.94
C ARG A 17 12.62 11.83 -2.26
N LEU A 18 13.45 11.03 -1.59
CA LEU A 18 13.48 9.57 -1.76
C LEU A 18 12.27 8.88 -1.11
N ASN A 19 11.60 9.55 -0.17
CA ASN A 19 10.51 8.99 0.62
C ASN A 19 9.12 9.28 0.04
N GLY A 20 9.03 10.08 -1.04
CA GLY A 20 7.75 10.61 -1.52
C GLY A 20 6.72 9.54 -1.92
N LYS A 21 7.15 8.34 -2.32
CA LYS A 21 6.23 7.22 -2.61
C LYS A 21 5.63 6.61 -1.35
N VAL A 22 6.45 6.41 -0.32
CA VAL A 22 6.01 5.90 0.98
C VAL A 22 5.07 6.91 1.63
N GLU A 23 5.46 8.18 1.66
CA GLU A 23 4.64 9.27 2.20
C GLU A 23 3.31 9.41 1.47
N ARG A 24 3.30 9.28 0.14
CA ARG A 24 2.06 9.33 -0.65
C ARG A 24 1.15 8.15 -0.32
N SER A 25 1.71 6.95 -0.11
CA SER A 25 0.94 5.76 0.27
C SER A 25 0.26 5.96 1.62
N HIS A 26 1.03 6.32 2.66
CA HIS A 26 0.47 6.54 4.00
C HIS A 26 -0.59 7.64 4.00
N ARG A 27 -0.39 8.72 3.24
CA ARG A 27 -1.40 9.78 3.12
C ARG A 27 -2.70 9.27 2.51
N ILE A 28 -2.65 8.35 1.54
CA ILE A 28 -3.87 7.77 0.96
C ILE A 28 -4.61 6.94 2.00
N ASP A 29 -3.88 6.15 2.80
CA ASP A 29 -4.50 5.39 3.90
C ASP A 29 -5.13 6.32 4.94
N ASP A 30 -4.47 7.43 5.29
CA ASP A 30 -5.04 8.48 6.17
C ASP A 30 -6.33 9.09 5.59
N ASP A 31 -6.28 9.52 4.33
CA ASP A 31 -7.38 10.24 3.68
C ASP A 31 -8.57 9.33 3.32
N GLU A 32 -8.33 8.06 3.00
CA GLU A 32 -9.35 7.15 2.47
C GLU A 32 -9.77 6.10 3.51
N PHE A 33 -8.85 5.48 4.27
CA PHE A 33 -9.19 4.44 5.25
C PHE A 33 -9.43 5.00 6.65
N TYR A 34 -8.41 5.62 7.25
CA TYR A 34 -8.50 6.08 8.65
C TYR A 34 -9.56 7.16 8.84
N ARG A 35 -9.75 8.03 7.84
CA ARG A 35 -10.83 9.02 7.87
C ARG A 35 -12.23 8.39 7.94
N MET A 36 -12.47 7.23 7.33
CA MET A 36 -13.75 6.52 7.47
C MET A 36 -13.97 5.94 8.87
N LEU A 37 -12.88 5.71 9.60
CA LEU A 37 -12.90 5.21 10.98
C LEU A 37 -12.88 6.35 12.02
N ALA A 38 -12.79 7.61 11.59
CA ALA A 38 -12.72 8.75 12.49
C ALA A 38 -13.97 8.83 13.39
N GLY A 39 -13.76 8.86 14.70
CA GLY A 39 -14.84 8.87 15.70
C GLY A 39 -15.46 7.51 16.01
N VAL A 40 -15.03 6.44 15.33
CA VAL A 40 -15.40 5.06 15.66
C VAL A 40 -14.32 4.49 16.58
N VAL A 41 -14.70 4.16 17.82
CA VAL A 41 -13.81 3.40 18.72
C VAL A 41 -13.89 1.93 18.32
N ILE A 42 -12.81 1.41 17.76
CA ILE A 42 -12.64 -0.03 17.53
C ILE A 42 -11.71 -0.54 18.63
N ASP A 43 -12.29 -1.10 19.69
CA ASP A 43 -11.56 -1.73 20.80
C ASP A 43 -11.18 -3.20 20.50
N ASP A 44 -11.77 -3.78 19.47
CA ASP A 44 -11.45 -5.11 18.96
C ASP A 44 -10.43 -5.07 17.80
N ALA A 45 -9.22 -5.54 18.09
CA ALA A 45 -8.15 -5.67 17.11
C ALA A 45 -8.50 -6.61 15.94
N GLN A 46 -9.34 -7.64 16.14
CA GLN A 46 -9.74 -8.56 15.07
C GLN A 46 -10.67 -7.86 14.08
N LEU A 47 -11.61 -7.06 14.58
CA LEU A 47 -12.48 -6.24 13.74
C LEU A 47 -11.66 -5.24 12.92
N PHE A 48 -10.70 -4.54 13.56
CA PHE A 48 -9.79 -3.64 12.85
C PHE A 48 -9.03 -4.35 11.73
N ASN A 49 -8.42 -5.50 12.02
CA ASN A 49 -7.68 -6.29 11.02
C ASN A 49 -8.57 -6.77 9.87
N THR A 50 -9.83 -7.06 10.14
CA THR A 50 -10.80 -7.43 9.10
C THR A 50 -11.06 -6.25 8.17
N LYS A 51 -11.29 -5.05 8.72
CA LYS A 51 -11.47 -3.82 7.94
C LYS A 51 -10.22 -3.43 7.15
N LEU A 52 -9.04 -3.61 7.72
CA LEU A 52 -7.78 -3.38 7.03
C LEU A 52 -7.63 -4.32 5.82
N LYS A 53 -7.96 -5.62 5.97
CA LYS A 53 -7.93 -6.57 4.84
C LYS A 53 -8.92 -6.22 3.73
N GLU A 54 -10.13 -5.79 4.09
CA GLU A 54 -11.13 -5.30 3.13
C GLU A 54 -10.56 -4.10 2.34
N TRP A 55 -9.95 -3.13 3.03
CA TRP A 55 -9.29 -1.98 2.42
C TRP A 55 -8.15 -2.37 1.48
N GLU A 56 -7.24 -3.25 1.93
CA GLU A 56 -6.13 -3.75 1.11
C GLU A 56 -6.62 -4.48 -0.14
N HIS A 57 -7.70 -5.26 -0.03
CA HIS A 57 -8.30 -5.94 -1.17
C HIS A 57 -8.84 -4.93 -2.19
N PHE A 58 -9.67 -3.99 -1.75
CA PHE A 58 -10.20 -2.94 -2.61
C PHE A 58 -9.07 -2.17 -3.32
N TYR A 59 -8.07 -1.71 -2.58
CA TYR A 59 -6.97 -0.92 -3.13
C TYR A 59 -6.17 -1.69 -4.18
N ASN A 60 -5.86 -2.96 -3.94
CA ASN A 60 -4.98 -3.75 -4.81
C ASN A 60 -5.70 -4.42 -5.99
N PHE A 61 -6.98 -4.75 -5.87
CA PHE A 61 -7.70 -5.60 -6.84
C PHE A 61 -8.89 -4.94 -7.51
N GLU A 62 -9.41 -3.83 -6.97
CA GLU A 62 -10.64 -3.20 -7.48
C GLU A 62 -10.43 -1.73 -7.88
N ARG A 63 -9.56 -1.01 -7.16
CA ARG A 63 -9.35 0.43 -7.36
C ARG A 63 -8.59 0.71 -8.67
N PRO A 64 -9.19 1.43 -9.63
CA PRO A 64 -8.48 1.86 -10.84
C PRO A 64 -7.49 2.98 -10.49
N HIS A 65 -6.26 2.88 -10.96
CA HIS A 65 -5.22 3.87 -10.69
C HIS A 65 -4.88 4.67 -11.95
N GLY A 66 -5.06 5.99 -11.91
CA GLY A 66 -4.76 6.87 -13.05
C GLY A 66 -3.29 6.81 -13.49
N SER A 67 -2.36 6.66 -12.55
CA SER A 67 -0.93 6.47 -12.87
C SER A 67 -0.61 5.12 -13.51
N LEU A 68 -1.56 4.18 -13.49
CA LEU A 68 -1.46 2.85 -14.09
C LEU A 68 -2.41 2.71 -15.29
N ASN A 69 -2.78 3.83 -15.94
CA ASN A 69 -3.72 3.84 -17.07
C ASN A 69 -5.08 3.19 -16.76
N GLY A 70 -5.54 3.32 -15.51
CA GLY A 70 -6.81 2.75 -15.05
C GLY A 70 -6.72 1.30 -14.58
N LEU A 71 -5.57 0.64 -14.72
CA LEU A 71 -5.35 -0.70 -14.17
C LEU A 71 -5.27 -0.66 -12.64
N THR A 72 -5.62 -1.79 -12.04
CA THR A 72 -5.39 -2.06 -10.63
C THR A 72 -3.90 -2.38 -10.37
N PRO A 73 -3.40 -2.20 -9.13
CA PRO A 73 -2.04 -2.59 -8.78
C PRO A 73 -1.75 -4.06 -9.09
N TYR A 74 -2.71 -4.95 -8.84
CA TYR A 74 -2.55 -6.38 -9.13
C TYR A 74 -2.48 -6.67 -10.64
N GLU A 75 -3.32 -6.06 -11.45
CA GLU A 75 -3.23 -6.22 -12.91
C GLU A 75 -1.88 -5.73 -13.44
N ARG A 76 -1.40 -4.59 -12.95
CA ARG A 76 -0.08 -4.08 -13.31
C ARG A 76 1.04 -5.03 -12.89
N LEU A 77 0.95 -5.61 -11.70
CA LEU A 77 1.89 -6.62 -11.23
C LEU A 77 1.91 -7.86 -12.15
N ARG A 78 0.74 -8.32 -12.59
CA ARG A 78 0.64 -9.45 -13.53
C ARG A 78 1.27 -9.15 -14.88
N GLU A 79 1.13 -7.94 -15.40
CA GLU A 79 1.81 -7.55 -16.64
C GLU A 79 3.33 -7.61 -16.50
N LEU A 80 3.88 -7.04 -15.42
CA LEU A 80 5.32 -7.00 -15.17
C LEU A 80 5.90 -8.42 -14.98
N THR A 81 5.19 -9.28 -14.27
CA THR A 81 5.63 -10.66 -14.02
C THR A 81 5.51 -11.56 -15.25
N ARG A 82 4.54 -11.31 -16.15
CA ARG A 82 4.39 -12.06 -17.41
C ARG A 82 5.46 -11.74 -18.45
N VAL A 83 5.98 -10.52 -18.47
CA VAL A 83 7.06 -10.10 -19.38
C VAL A 83 8.43 -10.63 -18.92
N SER A 84 8.50 -11.14 -17.68
CA SER A 84 9.70 -11.72 -17.10
C SER A 84 9.80 -13.22 -17.44
N VAL A 85 9.92 -13.54 -18.74
CA VAL A 85 10.38 -14.84 -19.28
C VAL A 85 11.35 -14.58 -20.42
#